data_AF-A0A9W4PHN0-F1
#
_entry.id   AF-A0A9W4PHN0-F1
#
_cell.length_a   1.000
_cell.length_b   1.000
_cell.length_c   1.000
_cell.angle_alpha   90.00
_cell.angle_beta   90.00
_cell.angle_gamma   90.00
#
_symmetry.space_group_name_H-M   'P 1'
#
loop_
_entity.id
_entity.type
_entity.pdbx_description
1 polymer ?
#
loop_
_entity_poly.entity_id
_entity_poly.type
_entity_poly.pdbx_seq_one_letter_code
_entity_poly.pdbx_strand_id
1 'polypeptide(L)'
;MYKEVNVNRAKLLISCPEKPGIISAVSNLLLESRANVVHFDQHTTDPQAGMFFMRIEFDLNDFDASYAKLEEDLHVLAQAYAMVKR
;
A
#
# COMPACT_ATOMS: atom_id res chain seq x y z
N MET A 1 -5.45 28.55 4.19
CA MET A 1 -6.35 27.41 4.53
C MET A 1 -5.48 26.22 4.84
N TYR A 2 -5.27 25.91 6.13
CA TYR A 2 -4.58 24.70 6.53
C TYR A 2 -5.58 23.54 6.42
N LYS A 3 -5.30 22.54 5.58
CA LYS A 3 -6.10 21.30 5.55
C LYS A 3 -5.87 20.60 6.89
N GLU A 4 -6.95 20.32 7.60
CA GLU A 4 -6.91 19.47 8.79
C GLU A 4 -6.16 18.18 8.47
N VAL A 5 -5.21 17.81 9.34
CA VAL A 5 -4.54 16.51 9.26
C VAL A 5 -5.61 15.47 9.57
N ASN A 6 -6.00 14.69 8.56
CA ASN A 6 -6.96 13.62 8.75
C ASN A 6 -6.38 12.62 9.78
N VAL A 7 -7.04 12.45 10.92
CA VAL A 7 -6.59 11.57 12.02
C VAL A 7 -6.52 10.11 11.62
N ASN A 8 -7.08 9.76 10.46
CA ASN A 8 -7.12 8.40 9.94
C ASN A 8 -6.20 8.18 8.73
N ARG A 9 -5.17 9.01 8.55
CA ARG A 9 -4.18 8.85 7.49
C ARG A 9 -3.13 7.82 7.86
N ALA A 10 -2.97 6.79 7.02
CA ALA A 10 -1.89 5.81 7.10
C ALA A 10 -0.93 5.94 5.91
N LYS A 11 0.26 5.35 6.08
CA LYS A 11 1.28 5.24 5.05
C LYS A 11 1.75 3.80 4.95
N LEU A 12 1.85 3.30 3.72
CA LEU A 12 2.37 1.99 3.40
C LEU A 12 3.62 2.14 2.54
N LEU A 13 4.73 1.56 3.00
CA LEU A 13 5.97 1.45 2.26
C LEU A 13 6.20 0.00 1.87
N ILE A 14 6.47 -0.22 0.59
CA ILE A 14 6.64 -1.54 0.00
C ILE A 14 7.96 -1.59 -0.76
N SER A 15 8.69 -2.70 -0.60
CA SER A 15 9.79 -3.08 -1.50
C SER A 15 9.73 -4.58 -1.82
N CYS A 16 9.87 -4.95 -3.08
CA CYS A 16 9.89 -6.34 -3.55
C CYS A 16 10.61 -6.47 -4.90
N PRO A 17 10.99 -7.68 -5.35
CA PRO A 17 11.43 -7.89 -6.73
C PRO A 17 10.32 -7.50 -7.73
N GLU A 18 10.70 -6.84 -8.83
CA GLU A 18 9.77 -6.40 -9.87
C GLU A 18 9.01 -7.59 -10.48
N LYS A 19 7.68 -7.50 -10.48
CA LYS A 19 6.77 -8.51 -11.03
C LYS A 19 5.47 -7.85 -11.48
N PRO A 20 4.86 -8.31 -12.60
CA PRO A 20 3.55 -7.83 -13.01
C PRO A 20 2.49 -7.99 -11.91
N GLY A 21 1.64 -6.96 -11.74
CA GLY A 21 0.46 -7.02 -10.88
C GLY A 21 0.64 -6.55 -9.44
N ILE A 22 1.84 -6.11 -9.03
CA ILE A 22 2.06 -5.56 -7.66
C ILE A 22 1.11 -4.39 -7.38
N ILE A 23 1.06 -3.41 -8.30
CA ILE A 23 0.24 -2.21 -8.13
C ILE A 23 -1.24 -2.56 -8.02
N SER A 24 -1.74 -3.43 -8.91
CA SER A 24 -3.15 -3.83 -8.89
C SER A 24 -3.51 -4.60 -7.63
N ALA A 25 -2.63 -5.51 -7.17
CA ALA A 25 -2.88 -6.29 -5.97
C ALA A 25 -3.00 -5.39 -4.73
N VAL A 26 -2.06 -4.45 -4.55
CA VAL A 26 -2.12 -3.51 -3.41
C VAL A 26 -3.30 -2.55 -3.53
N SER A 27 -3.59 -2.04 -4.73
CA SER A 27 -4.73 -1.15 -4.94
C SER A 27 -6.07 -1.84 -4.64
N ASN A 28 -6.19 -3.13 -4.97
CA ASN A 28 -7.39 -3.91 -4.66
C ASN A 28 -7.59 -4.08 -3.14
N LEU A 29 -6.53 -4.39 -2.38
CA LEU A 29 -6.62 -4.47 -0.92
C LEU A 29 -7.05 -3.15 -0.27
N LEU A 30 -6.51 -2.03 -0.78
CA LEU A 30 -6.90 -0.70 -0.34
C LEU A 30 -8.38 -0.42 -0.67
N LEU A 31 -8.84 -0.80 -1.87
CA LEU A 31 -10.24 -0.66 -2.26
C LEU A 31 -11.18 -1.49 -1.37
N GLU A 32 -10.83 -2.75 -1.10
CA GLU A 32 -11.59 -3.66 -0.23
C GLU A 32 -11.69 -3.11 1.21
N SER A 33 -10.64 -2.44 1.67
CA SER A 33 -10.59 -1.73 2.96
C SER A 33 -11.25 -0.35 2.95
N ARG A 34 -11.89 0.03 1.82
CA ARG A 34 -12.51 1.35 1.58
C ARG A 34 -11.54 2.51 1.82
N ALA A 35 -10.26 2.29 1.60
CA ALA A 35 -9.22 3.29 1.74
C ALA A 35 -9.30 4.30 0.58
N ASN A 36 -9.16 5.57 0.91
CA ASN A 36 -9.04 6.63 -0.08
C ASN A 36 -7.57 6.99 -0.28
N VAL A 37 -7.00 6.66 -1.45
CA VAL A 37 -5.60 6.99 -1.76
C VAL A 37 -5.44 8.50 -1.91
N VAL A 38 -4.48 9.07 -1.19
CA VAL A 38 -4.17 10.51 -1.16
C VAL A 38 -2.86 10.80 -1.90
N HIS A 39 -1.87 9.93 -1.74
CA HIS A 39 -0.57 10.06 -2.40
C HIS A 39 -0.09 8.69 -2.85
N PHE A 40 0.54 8.64 -4.03
CA PHE A 40 1.09 7.42 -4.59
C PHE A 40 2.40 7.74 -5.30
N ASP A 41 3.47 7.06 -4.92
CA ASP A 41 4.75 7.07 -5.63
C ASP A 41 5.20 5.64 -5.88
N GLN A 42 5.78 5.42 -7.05
CA GLN A 42 6.45 4.17 -7.38
C GLN A 42 7.82 4.46 -8.00
N HIS A 43 8.75 3.54 -7.78
CA HIS A 43 10.06 3.55 -8.40
C HIS A 43 10.52 2.12 -8.66
N THR A 44 11.05 1.86 -9.85
CA THR A 44 11.69 0.59 -10.19
C THR A 44 13.14 0.83 -10.59
N THR A 45 14.06 0.01 -10.10
CA THR A 45 15.49 0.14 -10.46
C THR A 45 15.78 -0.43 -11.84
N ASP A 46 15.02 -1.45 -12.25
CA ASP A 46 15.08 -2.08 -13.56
C ASP A 46 13.69 -2.68 -13.87
N PRO A 47 13.01 -2.24 -14.95
CA PRO A 47 11.68 -2.71 -15.30
C PRO A 47 11.55 -4.21 -15.63
N GLN A 48 12.66 -4.93 -15.80
CA GLN A 48 12.67 -6.36 -16.19
C GLN A 48 13.15 -7.29 -15.08
N ALA A 49 14.06 -6.84 -14.21
CA ALA A 49 14.66 -7.69 -13.16
C ALA A 49 15.08 -6.92 -11.90
N GLY A 50 14.53 -5.73 -11.69
CA GLY A 50 14.92 -4.82 -10.61
C GLY A 50 14.17 -5.01 -9.30
N MET A 51 14.39 -4.06 -8.41
CA MET A 51 13.59 -3.88 -7.22
C MET A 51 12.51 -2.84 -7.48
N PHE A 52 11.28 -3.19 -7.11
CA PHE A 52 10.12 -2.31 -7.09
C PHE A 52 9.97 -1.70 -5.69
N PHE A 53 9.77 -0.39 -5.65
CA PHE A 53 9.51 0.39 -4.46
C PHE A 53 8.21 1.16 -4.63
N MET A 54 7.39 1.19 -3.58
CA MET A 54 6.13 1.92 -3.61
C MET A 54 5.83 2.55 -2.26
N ARG A 55 5.26 3.75 -2.31
CA ARG A 55 4.81 4.51 -1.15
C ARG A 55 3.39 4.98 -1.40
N ILE A 56 2.48 4.60 -0.51
CA ILE A 56 1.08 5.00 -0.60
C ILE A 56 0.68 5.69 0.69
N GLU A 57 0.09 6.88 0.60
CA GLU A 57 -0.67 7.49 1.69
C GLU A 57 -2.14 7.36 1.39
N PHE A 58 -2.93 6.97 2.40
CA PHE A 58 -4.36 6.78 2.26
C PHE A 58 -5.10 7.11 3.56
N ASP A 59 -6.35 7.54 3.41
CA ASP A 59 -7.26 7.79 4.52
C ASP A 59 -8.21 6.60 4.71
N LEU A 60 -8.46 6.19 5.96
CA LEU A 60 -9.48 5.19 6.32
C LEU A 60 -10.64 5.88 7.06
N ASN A 61 -11.87 5.41 6.89
CA ASN A 61 -13.01 5.98 7.63
C ASN A 61 -13.19 5.34 9.02
N ASP A 62 -13.15 4.00 9.08
CA ASP A 62 -13.16 3.21 10.33
C ASP A 62 -11.77 2.62 10.54
N PHE A 63 -10.88 3.43 11.15
CA PHE A 63 -9.45 3.16 11.13
C PHE A 63 -9.09 1.82 11.77
N ASP A 64 -9.51 1.55 13.01
CA ASP A 64 -9.07 0.37 13.76
C ASP A 64 -9.49 -0.95 13.08
N ALA A 65 -10.76 -1.07 12.69
CA ALA A 65 -11.27 -2.28 12.05
C ALA A 65 -10.72 -2.47 10.62
N SER A 66 -10.70 -1.39 9.83
CA SER A 66 -10.24 -1.44 8.44
C SER A 66 -8.73 -1.65 8.36
N TYR A 67 -7.98 -1.07 9.30
CA TYR A 67 -6.53 -1.23 9.37
C TYR A 67 -6.14 -2.65 9.77
N ALA A 68 -6.79 -3.24 10.79
CA ALA A 68 -6.48 -4.61 11.20
C ALA A 68 -6.68 -5.61 10.06
N LYS A 69 -7.80 -5.49 9.33
CA LYS A 69 -8.07 -6.33 8.16
C LYS A 69 -7.06 -6.11 7.03
N LEU A 70 -6.77 -4.84 6.70
CA LEU A 70 -5.78 -4.48 5.69
C LEU A 70 -4.40 -5.02 6.03
N GLU A 71 -4.00 -4.97 7.29
CA GLU A 71 -2.69 -5.45 7.77
C GLU A 71 -2.56 -6.98 7.65
N GLU A 72 -3.63 -7.73 7.92
CA GLU A 72 -3.70 -9.17 7.66
C GLU A 72 -3.58 -9.50 6.17
N ASP A 73 -4.33 -8.82 5.31
CA ASP A 73 -4.32 -9.06 3.87
C ASP A 73 -2.96 -8.67 3.24
N LEU A 74 -2.37 -7.57 3.71
CA LEU A 74 -1.01 -7.19 3.32
C LEU A 74 0.03 -8.20 3.79
N HIS A 75 -0.15 -8.85 4.93
CA HIS A 75 0.76 -9.92 5.37
C HIS A 75 0.74 -11.11 4.40
N VAL A 76 -0.45 -11.53 3.96
CA VAL A 76 -0.60 -12.60 2.96
C VAL A 76 0.02 -12.20 1.62
N LEU A 77 -0.28 -10.99 1.15
CA LEU A 77 0.29 -10.45 -0.09
C LEU A 77 1.81 -10.38 -0.02
N ALA A 78 2.35 -10.00 1.13
CA ALA A 78 3.79 -9.86 1.29
C ALA A 78 4.54 -11.19 1.11
N GLN A 79 3.95 -12.30 1.56
CA GLN A 79 4.50 -13.63 1.34
C GLN A 79 4.48 -14.00 -0.16
N ALA A 80 3.36 -13.76 -0.84
CA ALA A 80 3.19 -14.11 -2.25
C ALA A 80 4.16 -13.35 -3.18
N TYR A 81 4.50 -12.10 -2.84
CA TYR A 81 5.34 -11.23 -3.66
C TYR A 81 6.79 -11.10 -3.17
N ALA A 82 7.19 -11.82 -2.11
CA ALA A 82 8.46 -11.61 -1.43
C ALA A 82 8.68 -10.13 -1.06
N MET A 83 7.63 -9.53 -0.51
CA MET A 83 7.54 -8.12 -0.19
C MET A 83 7.97 -7.84 1.25
N VAL A 84 8.72 -6.77 1.43
CA VAL A 84 8.92 -6.14 2.74
C VAL A 84 7.96 -4.96 2.83
N LYS A 85 7.13 -4.95 3.87
CA LYS A 85 6.18 -3.87 4.18
C LYS A 85 6.59 -3.15 5.46
N ARG A 86 6.49 -1.82 5.48
CA ARG A 86 6.77 -0.93 6.61
C ARG A 86 5.75 0.20 6.71
#